data_AF-A0A183CHP8-F1
#
_entry.id   AF-A0A183CHP8-F1
#
_cell.length_a   1.000
_cell.length_b   1.000
_cell.length_c   1.000
_cell.angle_alpha   90.00
_cell.angle_beta   90.00
_cell.angle_gamma   90.00
#
_symmetry.space_group_name_H-M   'P 1'
#
loop_
_entity.id
_entity.type
_entity.pdbx_description
1 polymer ?
#
loop_
_entity_poly.entity_id
_entity_poly.type
_entity_poly.pdbx_seq_one_letter_code
_entity_poly.pdbx_strand_id
1 'polypeptide(L)'
;MAAHDQETLAITKFRQYLRIDTEQPNPDYYKCRDFLFSYARELGFEPWEYECVPGKPIVGMTFVGSDQTLPSLLLYSHTDVKVEEMIAAWCKEAGTDVTYEFIQKGTGKGVTSTDPSDPWKCAISKEIFIGGTDARHLRQVGIPAIGFSPMINTPILLHDHNEFLNERVFLRGVQLYAKMVPRLANLPAF
;
A
#
# COMPACT_ATOMS: atom_id res chain seq x y z
N MET A 1 -20.73 4.61 -17.01
CA MET A 1 -20.94 3.27 -16.42
C MET A 1 -21.81 3.42 -15.19
N ALA A 2 -22.75 2.51 -14.96
CA ALA A 2 -23.56 2.56 -13.75
C ALA A 2 -22.70 2.21 -12.53
N ALA A 3 -23.06 2.70 -11.33
CA ALA A 3 -22.31 2.43 -10.10
C ALA A 3 -22.14 0.91 -9.83
N HIS A 4 -23.13 0.10 -10.24
CA HIS A 4 -23.09 -1.36 -10.15
C HIS A 4 -22.00 -2.01 -11.04
N ASP A 5 -21.75 -1.45 -12.22
CA ASP A 5 -20.74 -1.97 -13.15
C ASP A 5 -19.32 -1.73 -12.59
N GLN A 6 -19.12 -0.59 -11.91
CA GLN A 6 -17.84 -0.20 -11.34
C GLN A 6 -17.49 -1.00 -10.08
N GLU A 7 -18.49 -1.34 -9.24
CA GLU A 7 -18.32 -2.25 -8.11
C GLU A 7 -17.87 -3.65 -8.55
N THR A 8 -18.47 -4.15 -9.62
CA THR A 8 -18.10 -5.45 -10.22
C THR A 8 -16.68 -5.42 -10.78
N LEU A 9 -16.27 -4.32 -11.42
CA LEU A 9 -14.93 -4.17 -11.97
C LEU A 9 -13.86 -4.16 -10.86
N ALA A 10 -14.06 -3.37 -9.79
CA ALA A 10 -13.10 -3.25 -8.70
C ALA A 10 -12.85 -4.59 -8.01
N ILE A 11 -13.93 -5.33 -7.70
CA ILE A 11 -13.83 -6.68 -7.10
C ILE A 11 -13.14 -7.65 -8.06
N THR A 12 -13.49 -7.62 -9.35
CA THR A 12 -12.92 -8.52 -10.35
C THR A 12 -11.42 -8.30 -10.50
N LYS A 13 -10.99 -7.04 -10.66
CA LYS A 13 -9.57 -6.68 -10.77
C LYS A 13 -8.81 -7.01 -9.48
N PHE A 14 -9.39 -6.76 -8.31
CA PHE A 14 -8.77 -7.11 -7.04
C PHE A 14 -8.57 -8.63 -6.89
N ARG A 15 -9.57 -9.44 -7.26
CA ARG A 15 -9.43 -10.90 -7.27
C ARG A 15 -8.41 -11.41 -8.29
N GLN A 16 -8.25 -10.74 -9.43
CA GLN A 16 -7.20 -11.08 -10.40
C GLN A 16 -5.81 -10.76 -9.83
N TYR A 17 -5.68 -9.59 -9.21
CA TYR A 17 -4.46 -9.15 -8.54
C TYR A 17 -4.03 -10.13 -7.44
N LEU A 18 -4.95 -10.57 -6.57
CA LEU A 18 -4.67 -11.55 -5.50
C LEU A 18 -4.22 -12.93 -5.99
N ARG A 19 -4.40 -13.26 -7.27
CA ARG A 19 -3.94 -14.55 -7.85
C ARG A 19 -2.53 -14.47 -8.42
N ILE A 20 -1.89 -13.30 -8.32
CA ILE A 20 -0.49 -13.13 -8.70
C ILE A 20 0.32 -13.46 -7.45
N ASP A 21 1.12 -14.52 -7.55
CA ASP A 21 1.93 -14.99 -6.45
C ASP A 21 3.14 -14.07 -6.26
N THR A 22 3.05 -13.17 -5.29
CA THR A 22 4.12 -12.28 -4.85
C THR A 22 4.64 -12.67 -3.46
N GLU A 23 4.46 -13.94 -3.09
CA GLU A 23 4.93 -14.48 -1.81
C GLU A 23 6.45 -14.69 -1.82
N GLN A 24 7.10 -14.29 -0.73
CA GLN A 24 8.52 -14.56 -0.50
C GLN A 24 8.74 -16.06 -0.19
N PRO A 25 9.85 -16.68 -0.64
CA PRO A 25 11.07 -16.04 -1.17
C PRO A 25 11.16 -15.90 -2.70
N ASN A 26 10.19 -16.43 -3.45
CA ASN A 26 10.25 -16.50 -4.92
C ASN A 26 9.07 -15.76 -5.60
N PRO A 27 8.90 -14.45 -5.36
CA PRO A 27 7.76 -13.69 -5.83
C PRO A 27 7.81 -13.41 -7.34
N ASP A 28 6.66 -13.47 -8.01
CA ASP A 28 6.49 -13.10 -9.42
C ASP A 28 6.15 -11.60 -9.57
N TYR A 29 7.12 -10.75 -9.22
CA TYR A 29 6.92 -9.29 -9.29
C TYR A 29 6.73 -8.77 -10.71
N TYR A 30 7.31 -9.41 -11.73
CA TYR A 30 7.15 -8.95 -13.10
C TYR A 30 5.75 -9.25 -13.65
N LYS A 31 5.13 -10.37 -13.28
CA LYS A 31 3.71 -10.61 -13.59
C LYS A 31 2.81 -9.60 -12.89
N CYS A 32 3.13 -9.23 -11.65
CA CYS A 32 2.42 -8.18 -10.92
C CYS A 32 2.57 -6.82 -11.62
N ARG A 33 3.81 -6.46 -12.02
CA ARG A 33 4.12 -5.27 -12.82
C ARG A 33 3.32 -5.24 -14.11
N ASP A 34 3.32 -6.33 -14.87
CA ASP A 34 2.62 -6.43 -16.16
C ASP A 34 1.10 -6.27 -15.99
N PHE A 35 0.52 -6.88 -14.95
CA PHE A 35 -0.89 -6.71 -14.61
C PHE A 35 -1.23 -5.24 -14.32
N LEU A 36 -0.43 -4.59 -13.46
CA LEU A 36 -0.63 -3.18 -13.11
C LEU A 36 -0.45 -2.26 -14.31
N PHE A 37 0.52 -2.55 -15.18
CA PHE A 37 0.75 -1.81 -16.43
C PHE A 37 -0.42 -1.94 -17.40
N SER A 38 -0.92 -3.17 -17.61
CA SER A 38 -2.11 -3.40 -18.43
C SER A 38 -3.30 -2.61 -17.90
N TYR A 39 -3.54 -2.68 -16.59
CA TYR A 39 -4.66 -2.00 -15.99
C TYR A 39 -4.52 -0.47 -16.03
N ALA A 40 -3.30 0.06 -15.89
CA ALA A 40 -3.01 1.49 -16.09
C ALA A 40 -3.44 1.97 -17.48
N ARG A 41 -3.01 1.24 -18.52
CA ARG A 41 -3.28 1.58 -19.91
C ARG A 41 -4.76 1.46 -20.26
N GLU A 42 -5.46 0.46 -19.71
CA GLU A 42 -6.92 0.36 -19.81
C GLU A 42 -7.64 1.60 -19.25
N LEU A 43 -7.07 2.22 -18.21
CA LEU A 43 -7.58 3.44 -17.59
C LEU A 43 -7.07 4.73 -18.25
N GLY A 44 -6.25 4.62 -19.31
CA GLY A 44 -5.70 5.76 -20.05
C GLY A 44 -4.45 6.39 -19.44
N PHE A 45 -3.77 5.71 -18.51
CA PHE A 45 -2.48 6.15 -17.98
C PHE A 45 -1.31 5.51 -18.73
N GLU A 46 -0.23 6.27 -18.88
CA GLU A 46 1.07 5.69 -19.24
C GLU A 46 1.82 5.32 -17.95
N PRO A 47 2.02 4.02 -17.67
CA PRO A 47 2.76 3.59 -16.49
C PRO A 47 4.27 3.76 -16.69
N TRP A 48 5.00 3.92 -15.60
CA TRP A 48 6.46 3.93 -15.58
C TRP A 48 6.99 2.94 -14.55
N GLU A 49 8.25 2.53 -14.72
CA GLU A 49 8.96 1.69 -13.77
C GLU A 49 10.32 2.25 -13.40
N TYR A 50 10.77 1.90 -12.20
CA TYR A 50 12.12 2.13 -11.73
C TYR A 50 12.60 0.92 -10.93
N GLU A 51 13.81 0.45 -11.18
CA GLU A 51 14.34 -0.77 -10.56
C GLU A 51 15.65 -0.45 -9.81
N CYS A 52 15.53 -0.21 -8.50
CA CYS A 52 16.69 0.06 -7.64
C CYS A 52 17.57 -1.19 -7.45
N VAL A 53 16.92 -2.35 -7.39
CA VAL A 53 17.53 -3.65 -7.13
C VAL A 53 16.99 -4.62 -8.18
N PRO A 54 17.87 -5.39 -8.86
CA PRO A 54 17.44 -6.39 -9.83
C PRO A 54 16.33 -7.29 -9.31
N GLY A 55 15.25 -7.43 -10.07
CA GLY A 55 14.08 -8.22 -9.73
C GLY A 55 13.09 -7.55 -8.78
N LYS A 56 13.25 -6.26 -8.44
CA LYS A 56 12.35 -5.53 -7.51
C LYS A 56 11.86 -4.22 -8.13
N PRO A 57 10.95 -4.28 -9.12
CA PRO A 57 10.46 -3.10 -9.80
C PRO A 57 9.55 -2.26 -8.88
N ILE A 58 9.76 -0.95 -8.91
CA ILE A 58 8.80 0.05 -8.47
C ILE A 58 7.98 0.43 -9.69
N VAL A 59 6.66 0.34 -9.58
CA VAL A 59 5.72 0.73 -10.63
C VAL A 59 5.01 2.01 -10.23
N GLY A 60 4.80 2.90 -11.19
CA GLY A 60 4.14 4.17 -10.93
C GLY A 60 3.23 4.59 -12.06
N MET A 61 2.25 5.41 -11.67
CA MET A 61 1.29 6.05 -12.56
C MET A 61 1.15 7.50 -12.11
N THR A 62 1.00 8.42 -13.05
CA THR A 62 0.87 9.84 -12.73
C THR A 62 -0.41 10.39 -13.32
N PHE A 63 -1.30 10.87 -12.45
CA PHE A 63 -2.42 11.73 -12.85
C PHE A 63 -1.97 13.19 -12.77
N VAL A 64 -1.83 13.86 -13.92
CA VAL A 64 -1.42 15.27 -13.97
C VAL A 64 -2.61 16.14 -13.57
N GLY A 65 -2.44 16.91 -12.49
CA GLY A 65 -3.45 17.85 -12.02
C GLY A 65 -3.69 19.00 -13.00
N SER A 66 -4.90 19.56 -12.99
CA SER A 66 -5.23 20.76 -13.78
C SER A 66 -4.49 22.01 -13.31
N ASP A 67 -4.12 22.06 -12.02
CA ASP A 67 -3.25 23.07 -11.42
C ASP A 67 -1.96 22.41 -10.93
N GLN A 68 -0.87 22.62 -11.66
CA GLN A 68 0.44 22.05 -11.34
C GLN A 68 1.25 22.92 -10.36
N THR A 69 0.69 24.03 -9.88
CA THR A 69 1.32 24.85 -8.83
C THR A 69 1.08 24.26 -7.43
N LEU A 70 0.10 23.37 -7.30
CA LEU A 70 -0.18 22.66 -6.06
C LEU A 70 0.81 21.50 -5.83
N PRO A 71 1.04 21.11 -4.56
CA PRO A 71 1.84 19.94 -4.23
C PRO A 71 1.28 18.65 -4.83
N SER A 72 2.18 17.69 -5.07
CA SER A 72 1.78 16.34 -5.48
C SER A 72 1.31 15.50 -4.28
N LEU A 73 0.25 14.72 -4.48
CA LEU A 73 -0.18 13.68 -3.55
C LEU A 73 0.36 12.32 -4.02
N LEU A 74 1.19 11.67 -3.20
CA LEU A 74 1.68 10.32 -3.46
C LEU A 74 0.82 9.29 -2.72
N LEU A 75 0.19 8.39 -3.47
CA LEU A 75 -0.35 7.14 -2.93
C LEU A 75 0.68 6.04 -3.19
N TYR A 76 1.12 5.35 -2.15
CA TYR A 76 2.05 4.24 -2.29
C TYR A 76 1.59 3.04 -1.46
N SER A 77 1.96 1.86 -1.94
CA SER A 77 1.74 0.57 -1.30
C SER A 77 2.86 -0.38 -1.71
N HIS A 78 2.91 -1.56 -1.11
CA HIS A 78 3.78 -2.64 -1.52
C HIS A 78 2.95 -3.79 -2.09
N THR A 79 3.60 -4.69 -2.82
CA THR A 79 2.94 -5.84 -3.48
C THR A 79 3.41 -7.18 -2.92
N ASP A 80 4.53 -7.20 -2.18
CA ASP A 80 5.09 -8.40 -1.58
C ASP A 80 4.23 -8.90 -0.43
N VAL A 81 4.10 -10.23 -0.35
CA VAL A 81 3.46 -10.92 0.77
C VAL A 81 4.56 -11.64 1.55
N LYS A 82 4.62 -11.37 2.86
CA LYS A 82 5.64 -11.93 3.75
C LYS A 82 5.13 -13.16 4.48
N VAL A 83 6.06 -14.07 4.71
CA VAL A 83 5.86 -15.29 5.48
C VAL A 83 6.83 -15.35 6.68
N GLU A 84 7.13 -14.20 7.29
CA GLU A 84 8.15 -14.08 8.36
C GLU A 84 7.91 -15.08 9.51
N GLU A 85 6.65 -15.38 9.83
CA GLU A 85 6.29 -16.38 10.85
C GLU A 85 6.73 -17.80 10.46
N MET A 86 6.72 -18.13 9.18
CA MET A 86 7.22 -19.42 8.67
C MET A 86 8.74 -19.52 8.81
N ILE A 87 9.48 -18.45 8.52
CA ILE A 87 10.94 -18.42 8.72
C ILE A 87 11.27 -18.59 10.20
N ALA A 88 10.56 -17.87 11.08
CA ALA A 88 10.73 -18.01 12.52
C ALA A 88 10.37 -19.42 13.02
N ALA A 89 9.30 -20.04 12.49
CA ALA A 89 8.90 -21.40 12.81
C ALA A 89 9.95 -22.43 12.36
N TRP A 90 10.45 -22.32 11.13
CA TRP A 90 11.49 -23.21 10.61
C TRP A 90 12.82 -23.08 11.37
N CYS A 91 13.25 -21.87 11.72
CA CYS A 91 14.44 -21.70 12.57
C CYS A 91 14.24 -22.37 13.94
N LYS A 92 13.05 -22.28 14.51
CA LYS A 92 12.72 -22.93 15.79
C LYS A 92 12.70 -24.46 15.69
N GLU A 93 12.19 -25.01 14.60
CA GLU A 93 12.13 -26.45 14.34
C GLU A 93 13.50 -27.05 13.99
N ALA A 94 14.36 -26.29 13.29
CA ALA A 94 15.66 -26.76 12.83
C ALA A 94 16.72 -26.93 13.93
N GLY A 95 16.49 -26.35 15.11
CA GLY A 95 17.40 -26.43 16.26
C GLY A 95 17.86 -25.07 16.74
N THR A 96 18.33 -25.00 17.99
CA THR A 96 18.75 -23.75 18.64
C THR A 96 20.00 -23.10 18.03
N ASP A 97 20.70 -23.83 17.16
CA ASP A 97 21.89 -23.41 16.43
C ASP A 97 21.57 -22.72 15.09
N VAL A 98 20.31 -22.74 14.64
CA VAL A 98 19.85 -22.03 13.44
C VAL A 98 19.26 -20.68 13.83
N THR A 99 19.90 -19.60 13.38
CA THR A 99 19.43 -18.23 13.61
C THR A 99 19.25 -17.49 12.28
N TYR A 100 18.48 -16.39 12.31
CA TYR A 100 18.35 -15.49 11.17
C TYR A 100 18.68 -14.07 11.61
N GLU A 101 19.26 -13.28 10.69
CA GLU A 101 19.54 -11.87 10.91
C GLU A 101 18.84 -11.01 9.85
N PHE A 102 18.39 -9.85 10.27
CA PHE A 102 17.89 -8.86 9.32
C PHE A 102 19.06 -8.05 8.79
N ILE A 103 19.31 -8.13 7.49
CA ILE A 103 20.29 -7.27 6.79
C ILE A 103 19.90 -5.78 6.93
N GLN A 104 18.60 -5.49 7.10
CA GLN A 104 18.11 -4.16 7.42
C GLN A 104 16.81 -4.24 8.23
N LYS A 105 16.81 -3.71 9.46
CA LYS A 105 15.62 -3.58 10.32
C LYS A 105 15.45 -2.12 10.76
N GLY A 106 14.43 -1.45 10.24
CA GLY A 106 14.17 -0.04 10.57
C GLY A 106 13.52 0.11 11.94
N THR A 107 14.16 0.86 12.85
CA THR A 107 13.65 1.20 14.20
C THR A 107 13.33 2.69 14.35
N GLY A 108 13.32 3.45 13.25
CA GLY A 108 13.21 4.91 13.25
C GLY A 108 11.82 5.43 13.64
N LYS A 109 11.79 6.37 14.59
CA LYS A 109 10.59 7.02 15.15
C LYS A 109 10.26 8.37 14.49
N GLY A 110 10.38 8.47 13.16
CA GLY A 110 9.89 9.67 12.46
C GLY A 110 8.36 9.67 12.48
N VAL A 111 7.73 10.58 13.22
CA VAL A 111 6.27 10.69 13.32
C VAL A 111 5.81 11.91 12.55
N THR A 112 4.84 11.74 11.65
CA THR A 112 4.15 12.89 11.02
C THR A 112 3.37 13.62 12.09
N SER A 113 3.38 14.96 12.07
CA SER A 113 2.57 15.75 13.00
C SER A 113 1.11 15.28 12.99
N THR A 114 0.47 15.30 14.16
CA THR A 114 -0.98 15.05 14.28
C THR A 114 -1.69 16.22 14.96
N ASP A 115 -1.06 17.39 14.90
CA ASP A 115 -1.56 18.64 15.46
C ASP A 115 -2.94 18.99 14.86
N PRO A 116 -3.89 19.51 15.67
CA PRO A 116 -5.22 19.90 15.17
C PRO A 116 -5.23 20.94 14.05
N SER A 117 -4.15 21.69 13.85
CA SER A 117 -3.97 22.66 12.77
C SER A 117 -3.49 22.03 11.44
N ASP A 118 -3.09 20.77 11.47
CA ASP A 118 -2.58 20.06 10.30
C ASP A 118 -3.74 19.71 9.33
N PRO A 119 -3.64 20.01 8.01
CA PRO A 119 -4.63 19.62 7.00
C PRO A 119 -5.00 18.14 7.00
N TRP A 120 -4.14 17.26 7.54
CA TRP A 120 -4.40 15.83 7.69
C TRP A 120 -5.37 15.47 8.83
N LYS A 121 -5.93 16.46 9.53
CA LYS A 121 -6.94 16.28 10.58
C LYS A 121 -8.14 15.46 10.09
N CYS A 122 -8.31 14.28 10.69
CA CYS A 122 -9.47 13.44 10.50
C CYS A 122 -10.07 13.06 11.87
N ALA A 123 -11.40 13.05 11.98
CA ALA A 123 -12.12 12.50 13.13
C ALA A 123 -12.11 10.96 13.08
N ILE A 124 -10.92 10.37 13.16
CA ILE A 124 -10.68 8.94 13.02
C ILE A 124 -9.84 8.48 14.22
N SER A 125 -10.08 7.25 14.68
CA SER A 125 -9.23 6.61 15.71
C SER A 125 -7.78 6.61 15.22
N LYS A 126 -6.88 7.20 16.01
CA LYS A 126 -5.45 7.21 15.72
C LYS A 126 -4.83 5.94 16.31
N GLU A 127 -4.16 5.16 15.48
CA GLU A 127 -3.47 3.95 15.91
C GLU A 127 -2.04 3.93 15.37
N ILE A 128 -1.13 3.30 16.14
CA ILE A 128 0.23 3.03 15.67
C ILE A 128 0.15 1.74 14.84
N PHE A 129 0.22 1.88 13.52
CA PHE A 129 0.30 0.74 12.62
C PHE A 129 1.73 0.21 12.54
N ILE A 130 1.93 -1.03 12.99
CA ILE A 130 3.18 -1.77 12.87
C ILE A 130 3.18 -2.42 11.47
N GLY A 131 4.01 -1.93 10.55
CA GLY A 131 4.08 -2.42 9.16
C GLY A 131 4.35 -1.35 8.11
N GLY A 132 4.03 -0.09 8.39
CA GLY A 132 4.25 1.04 7.45
C GLY A 132 5.66 1.65 7.53
N THR A 133 6.71 0.83 7.62
CA THR A 133 8.07 1.33 7.90
C THR A 133 8.64 2.20 6.79
N ASP A 134 8.20 2.03 5.55
CA ASP A 134 8.62 2.77 4.36
C ASP A 134 8.40 4.28 4.51
N ALA A 135 7.31 4.67 5.18
CA ALA A 135 6.99 6.06 5.49
C ALA A 135 8.13 6.82 6.18
N ARG A 136 9.02 6.11 6.90
CA ARG A 136 10.18 6.72 7.56
C ARG A 136 11.14 7.36 6.56
N HIS A 137 11.30 6.76 5.37
CA HIS A 137 12.21 7.27 4.34
C HIS A 137 11.69 8.56 3.73
N LEU A 138 10.38 8.63 3.49
CA LEU A 138 9.71 9.87 3.05
C LEU A 138 9.85 10.97 4.10
N ARG A 139 9.58 10.66 5.38
CA ARG A 139 9.70 11.62 6.47
C ARG A 139 11.14 12.13 6.67
N GLN A 140 12.14 11.27 6.45
CA GLN A 140 13.56 11.65 6.55
C GLN A 140 13.98 12.70 5.52
N VAL A 141 13.31 12.76 4.37
CA VAL A 141 13.54 13.78 3.33
C VAL A 141 12.54 14.94 3.41
N GLY A 142 11.81 15.06 4.52
CA GLY A 142 10.86 16.15 4.76
C GLY A 142 9.49 15.96 4.13
N ILE A 143 9.16 14.78 3.60
CA ILE A 143 7.84 14.48 3.03
C ILE A 143 6.94 13.89 4.13
N PRO A 144 5.82 14.57 4.48
CA PRO A 144 4.83 14.03 5.40
C PRO A 144 4.17 12.78 4.81
N ALA A 145 4.00 11.76 5.65
CA ALA A 145 3.41 10.49 5.24
C ALA A 145 2.42 9.97 6.29
N ILE A 146 1.20 9.61 5.89
CA ILE A 146 0.15 9.14 6.80
C ILE A 146 -0.43 7.85 6.25
N GLY A 147 -0.58 6.85 7.13
CA GLY A 147 -1.27 5.61 6.81
C GLY A 147 -2.78 5.78 6.98
N PHE A 148 -3.55 5.27 6.03
CA PHE A 148 -5.00 5.25 6.10
C PHE A 148 -5.51 3.87 5.69
N SER A 149 -6.28 3.23 6.56
CA SER A 149 -6.93 1.96 6.28
C SER A 149 -8.45 2.11 6.38
N PRO A 150 -9.21 1.91 5.30
CA PRO A 150 -10.68 1.91 5.35
C PRO A 150 -11.28 0.57 5.80
N MET A 151 -10.45 -0.40 6.22
CA MET A 151 -10.85 -1.78 6.57
C MET A 151 -11.47 -1.87 7.98
N ILE A 152 -12.52 -1.07 8.23
CA ILE A 152 -13.19 -1.06 9.53
C ILE A 152 -13.92 -2.38 9.78
N ASN A 153 -14.06 -2.77 11.05
CA ASN A 153 -14.76 -3.98 11.49
C ASN A 153 -14.25 -5.26 10.78
N THR A 154 -12.98 -5.28 10.38
CA THR A 154 -12.31 -6.43 9.78
C THR A 154 -11.37 -7.01 10.83
N PRO A 155 -11.37 -8.34 11.08
CA PRO A 155 -10.42 -8.94 12.01
C PRO A 155 -8.98 -8.70 11.53
N ILE A 156 -8.05 -8.53 12.48
CA ILE A 156 -6.63 -8.37 12.17
C ILE A 156 -6.06 -9.77 11.90
N LEU A 157 -6.07 -10.19 10.63
CA LEU A 157 -5.54 -11.47 10.15
C LEU A 157 -4.37 -11.27 9.17
N LEU A 158 -3.78 -10.08 9.15
CA LEU A 158 -2.58 -9.83 8.34
C LEU A 158 -1.48 -10.81 8.78
N HIS A 159 -0.92 -11.53 7.81
CA HIS A 159 0.08 -12.60 8.01
C HIS A 159 -0.44 -13.85 8.73
N ASP A 160 -1.75 -14.06 8.83
CA ASP A 160 -2.34 -15.26 9.43
C ASP A 160 -3.13 -16.09 8.40
N HIS A 161 -3.42 -17.32 8.76
CA HIS A 161 -4.22 -18.26 7.98
C HIS A 161 -5.64 -17.73 7.79
N ASN A 162 -6.20 -17.98 6.61
CA ASN A 162 -7.54 -17.53 6.24
C ASN A 162 -7.70 -16.00 6.31
N GLU A 163 -6.65 -15.22 6.04
CA GLU A 163 -6.76 -13.78 5.81
C GLU A 163 -7.87 -13.50 4.78
N PHE A 164 -8.79 -12.59 5.12
CA PHE A 164 -9.89 -12.23 4.23
C PHE A 164 -10.27 -10.76 4.36
N LEU A 165 -10.87 -10.22 3.29
CA LEU A 165 -11.48 -8.91 3.29
C LEU A 165 -12.90 -9.01 2.74
N ASN A 166 -13.87 -8.46 3.48
CA ASN A 166 -15.26 -8.43 3.04
C ASN A 166 -15.43 -7.47 1.85
N GLU A 167 -16.11 -7.91 0.78
CA GLU A 167 -16.32 -7.11 -0.43
C GLU A 167 -16.99 -5.76 -0.15
N ARG A 168 -17.97 -5.70 0.76
CA ARG A 168 -18.65 -4.43 1.09
C ARG A 168 -17.69 -3.46 1.78
N VAL A 169 -16.78 -3.96 2.61
CA VAL A 169 -15.74 -3.15 3.27
C VAL A 169 -14.73 -2.66 2.23
N PHE A 170 -14.27 -3.54 1.35
CA PHE A 170 -13.39 -3.19 0.23
C PHE A 170 -13.99 -2.08 -0.65
N LEU A 171 -15.22 -2.28 -1.14
CA LEU A 171 -15.92 -1.30 -1.98
C LEU A 171 -16.16 0.02 -1.27
N ARG A 172 -16.53 0.00 0.02
CA ARG A 172 -16.61 1.21 0.84
C ARG A 172 -15.27 1.93 0.90
N GLY A 173 -14.16 1.19 1.01
CA GLY A 173 -12.82 1.75 0.96
C GLY A 173 -12.52 2.45 -0.35
N VAL A 174 -12.85 1.83 -1.49
CA VAL A 174 -12.73 2.46 -2.82
C VAL A 174 -13.53 3.77 -2.89
N GLN A 175 -14.77 3.78 -2.39
CA GLN A 175 -15.61 4.99 -2.35
C GLN A 175 -15.02 6.09 -1.45
N LEU A 176 -14.38 5.72 -0.33
CA LEU A 176 -13.71 6.67 0.54
C LEU A 176 -12.50 7.29 -0.15
N TYR A 177 -11.63 6.48 -0.77
CA TYR A 177 -10.49 6.99 -1.55
C TYR A 177 -10.95 7.90 -2.70
N ALA A 178 -11.99 7.53 -3.44
CA ALA A 178 -12.54 8.34 -4.53
C ALA A 178 -13.05 9.72 -4.07
N LYS A 179 -13.46 9.85 -2.80
CA LYS A 179 -13.86 11.14 -2.19
C LYS A 179 -12.69 11.89 -1.57
N MET A 180 -11.73 11.16 -1.00
CA MET A 180 -10.62 11.71 -0.22
C MET A 180 -9.52 12.27 -1.13
N VAL A 181 -9.11 11.50 -2.16
CA VAL A 181 -7.99 11.85 -3.04
C VAL A 181 -8.19 13.20 -3.72
N PRO A 182 -9.35 13.52 -4.34
CA PRO A 182 -9.54 14.84 -4.96
C PRO A 182 -9.46 15.98 -3.95
N ARG A 183 -9.89 15.79 -2.70
CA ARG A 183 -9.84 16.86 -1.68
C ARG A 183 -8.41 17.13 -1.23
N LEU A 184 -7.64 16.06 -1.00
CA LEU A 184 -6.25 16.16 -0.57
C LEU A 184 -5.34 16.72 -1.67
N ALA A 185 -5.56 16.31 -2.92
CA ALA A 185 -4.78 16.78 -4.06
C ALA A 185 -5.03 18.26 -4.41
N ASN A 186 -6.05 18.89 -3.82
CA ASN A 186 -6.37 20.31 -4.02
C ASN A 186 -6.05 21.17 -2.77
N LEU A 187 -5.25 20.67 -1.84
CA LEU A 187 -4.77 21.45 -0.70
C LEU A 187 -3.54 22.29 -1.09
N PRO A 188 -3.39 23.50 -0.54
CA PRO A 188 -2.18 24.29 -0.73
C PRO A 188 -0.97 23.63 -0.04
N ALA A 189 0.23 24.06 -0.44
CA ALA A 189 1.47 23.71 0.26
C ALA A 189 1.41 24.18 1.72
N PHE A 190 1.98 23.39 2.62
CA PHE A 190 2.02 23.63 4.07
C PHE A 190 3.46 23.56 4.58
#